data_AF-A0A9D1J8N6-F1
#
_entry.id   AF-A0A9D1J8N6-F1
#
_cell.length_a   1.000
_cell.length_b   1.000
_cell.length_c   1.000
_cell.angle_alpha   90.00
_cell.angle_beta   90.00
_cell.angle_gamma   90.00
#
_symmetry.space_group_name_H-M   'P 1'
#
loop_
_entity.id
_entity.type
_entity.pdbx_description
1 polymer ?
#
loop_
_entity_poly.entity_id
_entity_poly.type
_entity_poly.pdbx_seq_one_letter_code
_entity_poly.pdbx_strand_id
1 'polypeptide(L)'
;MKKVNSYTNKLLALSIILSVMFVAGIPMIILGANGRIWAIMWVGIAFTAIGFYGTPIAWSVYGSAHTLKRIVYAVTQEHLYTVHEIAAQLSMRESNVRSQLDRCFAKNFLEGYKREGDAIVLNENVAAGKKQMFAECPYCGAKFTYTADDARCPYCRSPVKK
;
A
#
# COMPACT_ATOMS: atom_id res chain seq x y z
N MET A 1 0.28 7.61 -3.27
CA MET A 1 1.39 8.15 -2.44
C MET A 1 1.15 8.18 -0.93
N LYS A 2 0.01 8.69 -0.41
CA LYS A 2 -0.20 8.81 1.06
C LYS A 2 -0.03 7.47 1.83
N LYS A 3 -0.64 6.38 1.34
CA LYS A 3 -0.54 5.05 1.98
C LYS A 3 0.88 4.50 2.03
N VAL A 4 1.62 4.56 0.91
CA VAL A 4 2.99 4.04 0.84
C VAL A 4 3.95 4.83 1.73
N ASN A 5 3.77 6.16 1.83
CA ASN A 5 4.53 7.01 2.73
C ASN A 5 4.24 6.66 4.19
N SER A 6 2.97 6.50 4.57
CA SER A 6 2.60 6.12 5.94
C SER A 6 3.21 4.76 6.32
N TYR A 7 3.13 3.77 5.41
CA TYR A 7 3.72 2.45 5.63
C TYR A 7 5.24 2.52 5.83
N THR A 8 5.93 3.24 4.94
CA THR A 8 7.39 3.41 4.98
C THR A 8 7.83 4.15 6.26
N ASN A 9 7.11 5.19 6.67
CA ASN A 9 7.42 5.97 7.86
C ASN A 9 7.21 5.16 9.15
N LYS A 10 6.19 4.31 9.21
CA LYS A 10 5.98 3.40 10.36
C LYS A 10 7.13 2.39 10.50
N LEU A 11 7.59 1.84 9.38
CA LEU A 11 8.74 0.93 9.34
C LEU A 11 10.05 1.64 9.74
N LEU A 12 10.25 2.87 9.29
CA LEU A 12 11.39 3.69 9.72
C LEU A 12 11.36 3.90 11.24
N ALA A 13 10.23 4.35 11.78
CA ALA A 13 10.07 4.59 13.21
C ALA A 13 10.35 3.31 14.01
N LEU A 14 9.80 2.17 13.59
CA LEU A 14 10.06 0.87 14.23
C LEU A 14 11.55 0.51 14.20
N SER A 15 12.22 0.70 13.06
CA SER A 15 13.65 0.39 12.90
C SER A 15 14.53 1.25 13.81
N ILE A 16 14.19 2.54 13.93
CA ILE A 16 14.87 3.47 14.83
C ILE A 16 14.65 3.07 16.30
N ILE A 17 13.41 2.78 16.70
CA ILE A 17 13.09 2.36 18.07
C ILE A 17 13.88 1.10 18.44
N LEU A 18 13.90 0.08 17.58
CA LEU A 18 14.66 -1.15 17.81
C LEU A 18 16.17 -0.89 17.94
N SER A 19 16.70 0.02 17.12
CA SER A 19 18.11 0.42 17.19
C SER A 19 18.44 1.12 18.51
N VAL A 20 17.57 2.03 18.97
CA VAL A 20 17.73 2.72 20.27
C VAL A 20 17.61 1.73 21.43
N MET A 21 16.63 0.82 21.39
CA MET A 21 16.47 -0.23 22.41
C MET A 21 17.70 -1.12 22.51
N PHE A 22 18.31 -1.49 21.38
CA PHE A 22 19.53 -2.28 21.35
C PHE A 22 20.69 -1.55 22.07
N VAL A 23 20.95 -0.30 21.69
CA VAL A 23 22.04 0.50 22.28
C VAL A 23 21.78 0.80 23.75
N ALA A 24 20.54 1.09 24.14
CA ALA A 24 20.17 1.39 25.52
C ALA A 24 20.15 0.15 26.43
N GLY A 25 19.91 -1.05 25.87
CA GLY A 25 19.90 -2.30 26.63
C GLY A 25 21.27 -2.64 27.23
N ILE A 26 22.35 -2.38 26.50
CA ILE A 26 23.73 -2.69 26.92
C ILE A 26 24.11 -2.00 28.25
N PRO A 27 24.01 -0.66 28.41
CA PRO A 27 24.32 0.01 29.67
C PRO A 27 23.34 -0.38 30.79
N MET A 28 22.06 -0.67 30.48
CA MET A 28 21.11 -1.16 31.49
C MET A 28 21.55 -2.48 32.12
N ILE A 29 22.13 -3.40 31.34
CA ILE A 29 22.68 -4.66 31.86
C ILE A 29 23.83 -4.38 32.82
N ILE A 30 24.79 -3.52 32.42
CA ILE A 30 25.98 -3.19 33.21
C ILE A 30 25.60 -2.51 34.54
N LEU A 31 24.71 -1.52 34.48
CA LEU A 31 24.24 -0.78 35.65
C LEU A 31 23.37 -1.65 36.57
N GLY A 32 22.49 -2.49 36.00
CA GLY A 32 21.66 -3.43 36.76
C GLY A 32 22.50 -4.46 37.52
N ALA A 33 23.55 -4.99 36.89
CA ALA A 33 24.47 -5.93 37.52
C ALA A 33 25.28 -5.30 38.66
N ASN A 34 25.88 -4.11 38.43
CA ASN A 34 26.67 -3.41 39.44
C ASN A 34 25.82 -2.89 40.62
N GLY A 35 24.63 -2.38 40.34
CA GLY A 35 23.71 -1.87 41.35
C GLY A 35 22.95 -2.95 42.13
N ARG A 36 23.09 -4.24 41.77
CA ARG A 36 22.26 -5.36 42.26
C ARG A 36 20.75 -5.13 42.04
N ILE A 37 20.38 -4.32 41.05
CA ILE A 37 18.98 -4.05 40.69
C ILE A 37 18.60 -5.04 39.58
N TRP A 38 18.21 -6.24 39.98
CA TRP A 38 17.88 -7.34 39.07
C TRP A 38 16.80 -7.00 38.04
N ALA A 39 15.84 -6.14 38.40
CA ALA A 39 14.78 -5.71 37.50
C ALA A 39 15.31 -4.96 36.26
N ILE A 40 16.23 -4.02 36.44
CA ILE A 40 16.84 -3.24 35.34
C ILE A 40 17.69 -4.17 34.46
N MET A 41 18.38 -5.12 35.08
CA MET A 41 19.18 -6.11 34.36
C MET A 41 18.33 -6.96 33.41
N TRP A 42 17.18 -7.49 33.87
CA TRP A 42 16.28 -8.29 33.03
C TRP A 42 15.68 -7.48 31.88
N VAL A 43 15.29 -6.23 32.12
CA VAL A 43 14.81 -5.32 31.06
C VAL A 43 15.91 -5.05 30.04
N GLY A 44 17.14 -4.82 30.49
CA GLY A 44 18.31 -4.64 29.63
C GLY A 44 18.53 -5.85 28.73
N ILE A 45 18.53 -7.07 29.29
CA ILE A 45 18.69 -8.32 28.52
C ILE A 45 17.58 -8.44 27.46
N ALA A 46 16.32 -8.20 27.83
CA ALA A 46 15.21 -8.26 26.89
C ALA A 46 15.38 -7.25 25.74
N PHE A 47 15.78 -6.02 26.05
CA PHE A 47 15.98 -4.97 25.06
C PHE A 47 17.16 -5.26 24.13
N THR A 48 18.27 -5.78 24.65
CA THR A 48 19.43 -6.16 23.84
C THR A 48 19.10 -7.36 22.96
N ALA A 49 18.42 -8.40 23.47
CA ALA A 49 18.03 -9.56 22.68
C ALA A 49 17.04 -9.21 21.56
N ILE A 50 15.97 -8.48 21.88
CA ILE A 50 14.98 -8.04 20.89
C ILE A 50 15.62 -7.08 19.89
N GLY A 51 16.43 -6.13 20.37
CA GLY A 51 17.11 -5.14 19.54
C GLY A 51 18.12 -5.78 18.59
N PHE A 52 18.90 -6.77 19.04
CA PHE A 52 19.94 -7.42 18.23
C PHE A 52 19.36 -8.16 17.02
N TYR A 53 18.28 -8.93 17.20
CA TYR A 53 17.64 -9.65 16.09
C TYR A 53 16.62 -8.79 15.34
N GLY A 54 15.88 -7.94 16.05
CA GLY A 54 14.82 -7.12 15.46
C GLY A 54 15.35 -6.00 14.57
N THR A 55 16.46 -5.36 14.94
CA THR A 55 17.06 -4.25 14.17
C THR A 55 17.42 -4.64 12.73
N PRO A 56 18.22 -5.69 12.45
CA PRO A 56 18.59 -6.05 11.08
C PRO A 56 17.37 -6.43 10.23
N ILE A 57 16.39 -7.12 10.81
CA ILE A 57 15.14 -7.47 10.12
C ILE A 57 14.34 -6.21 9.80
N ALA A 58 14.16 -5.31 10.77
CA ALA A 58 13.39 -4.08 10.58
C ALA A 58 14.00 -3.20 9.49
N TRP A 59 15.32 -3.02 9.48
CA TRP A 59 16.03 -2.27 8.45
C TRP A 59 15.97 -2.94 7.08
N SER A 60 16.06 -4.27 7.00
CA SER A 60 15.89 -5.01 5.74
C SER A 60 14.49 -4.79 5.15
N VAL A 61 13.45 -4.91 5.97
CA VAL A 61 12.06 -4.67 5.54
C VAL A 61 11.85 -3.20 5.16
N TYR A 62 12.40 -2.25 5.92
CA TYR A 62 12.37 -0.84 5.58
C TYR A 62 13.01 -0.55 4.21
N GLY A 63 14.18 -1.13 3.93
CA GLY A 63 14.84 -1.01 2.62
C GLY A 63 13.94 -1.52 1.49
N SER A 64 13.30 -2.67 1.68
CA SER A 64 12.34 -3.20 0.69
C SER A 64 11.10 -2.31 0.50
N ALA A 65 10.61 -1.68 1.57
CA ALA A 65 9.49 -0.74 1.52
C ALA A 65 9.86 0.55 0.79
N HIS A 66 11.10 1.00 0.92
CA HIS A 66 11.62 2.15 0.17
C HIS A 66 11.63 1.87 -1.35
N THR A 67 12.03 0.67 -1.77
CA THR A 67 11.95 0.25 -3.19
C THR A 67 10.50 0.27 -3.69
N LEU A 68 9.55 -0.26 -2.92
CA LEU A 68 8.13 -0.20 -3.26
C LEU A 68 7.63 1.24 -3.42
N LYS A 69 8.02 2.15 -2.51
CA LYS A 69 7.71 3.57 -2.59
C LYS A 69 8.25 4.21 -3.87
N ARG A 70 9.47 3.87 -4.29
CA ARG A 70 10.07 4.40 -5.54
C ARG A 70 9.31 3.94 -6.78
N ILE A 71 8.87 2.68 -6.83
CA ILE A 71 8.04 2.17 -7.93
C ILE A 71 6.68 2.89 -7.97
N VAL A 72 6.02 3.06 -6.82
CA VAL A 72 4.76 3.82 -6.76
C VAL A 72 4.96 5.26 -7.22
N TYR A 73 6.10 5.88 -6.88
CA TYR A 73 6.44 7.22 -7.36
C TYR A 73 6.62 7.24 -8.89
N ALA A 74 7.36 6.27 -9.46
CA ALA A 74 7.55 6.16 -10.91
C ALA A 74 6.23 6.05 -11.67
N VAL A 75 5.28 5.26 -11.18
CA VAL A 75 3.97 5.10 -11.81
C VAL A 75 3.09 6.35 -11.65
N THR A 76 3.08 6.95 -10.45
CA THR A 76 2.11 8.03 -10.12
C THR A 76 2.59 9.44 -10.41
N GLN A 77 3.90 9.67 -10.49
CA GLN A 77 4.50 11.00 -10.70
C GLN A 77 5.31 11.06 -11.99
N GLU A 78 6.02 9.98 -12.35
CA GLU A 78 6.81 9.92 -13.59
C GLU A 78 6.01 9.32 -14.77
N HIS A 79 4.77 8.88 -14.52
CA HIS A 79 3.86 8.33 -15.53
C HIS A 79 4.44 7.16 -16.34
N LEU A 80 5.28 6.35 -15.71
CA LEU A 80 5.83 5.13 -16.31
C LEU A 80 4.82 3.99 -16.14
N TYR A 81 4.29 3.49 -17.26
CA TYR A 81 3.17 2.55 -17.26
C TYR A 81 3.55 1.15 -17.70
N THR A 82 4.74 0.96 -18.27
CA THR A 82 5.21 -0.38 -18.64
C THR A 82 6.29 -0.90 -17.70
N VAL A 83 6.35 -2.21 -17.52
CA VAL A 83 7.41 -2.87 -16.74
C VAL A 83 8.80 -2.53 -17.30
N HIS A 84 8.92 -2.44 -18.62
CA HIS A 84 10.19 -2.14 -19.28
C HIS A 84 10.69 -0.72 -18.99
N GLU A 85 9.82 0.29 -19.08
CA GLU A 85 10.15 1.68 -18.74
C GLU A 85 10.57 1.81 -17.27
N ILE A 86 9.82 1.18 -16.36
CA ILE A 86 10.12 1.20 -14.93
C ILE A 86 11.46 0.50 -14.66
N ALA A 87 11.72 -0.63 -15.32
CA ALA A 87 12.97 -1.37 -15.22
C ALA A 87 14.17 -0.55 -15.69
N ALA A 88 14.05 0.12 -16.84
CA ALA A 88 15.08 1.00 -17.38
C ALA A 88 15.35 2.19 -16.44
N GLN A 89 14.30 2.89 -16.00
CA GLN A 89 14.41 4.06 -15.13
C GLN A 89 15.03 3.72 -13.76
N LEU A 90 14.65 2.58 -13.18
CA LEU A 90 15.13 2.17 -11.86
C LEU A 90 16.37 1.29 -11.92
N SER A 91 16.90 1.00 -13.11
CA SER A 91 18.00 0.05 -13.33
C SER A 91 17.76 -1.29 -12.63
N MET A 92 16.52 -1.77 -12.67
CA MET A 92 16.09 -3.02 -12.05
C MET A 92 15.81 -4.08 -13.12
N ARG A 93 16.03 -5.35 -12.79
CA ARG A 93 15.58 -6.44 -13.66
C ARG A 93 14.05 -6.44 -13.75
N GLU A 94 13.50 -6.68 -14.93
CA GLU A 94 12.06 -6.71 -15.15
C GLU A 94 11.35 -7.74 -14.26
N SER A 95 11.96 -8.90 -13.99
CA SER A 95 11.40 -9.90 -13.08
C SER A 95 11.22 -9.36 -11.65
N ASN A 96 12.16 -8.54 -11.18
CA ASN A 96 12.05 -7.88 -9.88
C ASN A 96 10.92 -6.84 -9.91
N VAL A 97 10.87 -6.00 -10.95
CA VAL A 97 9.80 -5.00 -11.14
C VAL A 97 8.42 -5.65 -11.12
N ARG A 98 8.21 -6.77 -11.84
CA ARG A 98 6.94 -7.53 -11.82
C ARG A 98 6.56 -7.94 -10.40
N SER A 99 7.48 -8.58 -9.66
CA SER A 99 7.23 -9.01 -8.29
C SER A 99 6.95 -7.86 -7.30
N GLN A 100 7.58 -6.70 -7.49
CA GLN A 100 7.34 -5.53 -6.66
C GLN A 100 6.01 -4.86 -7.02
N LEU A 101 5.63 -4.83 -8.29
CA LEU A 101 4.31 -4.37 -8.73
C LEU A 101 3.21 -5.23 -8.13
N ASP A 102 3.37 -6.56 -8.11
CA ASP A 102 2.43 -7.47 -7.44
C ASP A 102 2.26 -7.12 -5.96
N ARG A 103 3.36 -6.83 -5.26
CA ARG A 103 3.31 -6.37 -3.86
C ARG A 103 2.63 -5.01 -3.72
N CYS A 104 2.85 -4.08 -4.65
CA CYS A 104 2.19 -2.77 -4.66
C CYS A 104 0.67 -2.88 -4.84
N PHE A 105 0.22 -3.76 -5.75
CA PHE A 105 -1.21 -4.03 -5.94
C PHE A 105 -1.82 -4.78 -4.75
N ALA A 106 -1.14 -5.81 -4.21
CA ALA A 106 -1.60 -6.54 -3.04
C ALA A 106 -1.76 -5.66 -1.80
N LYS A 107 -0.87 -4.67 -1.60
CA LYS A 107 -0.96 -3.70 -0.50
C LYS A 107 -1.83 -2.48 -0.83
N ASN A 108 -2.46 -2.45 -2.00
CA ASN A 108 -3.31 -1.36 -2.48
C ASN A 108 -2.61 0.02 -2.41
N PHE A 109 -1.38 0.08 -2.90
CA PHE A 109 -0.60 1.32 -2.99
C PHE A 109 -0.85 2.12 -4.30
N LEU A 110 -1.32 1.43 -5.34
CA LEU A 110 -1.66 1.97 -6.67
C LEU A 110 -3.19 2.02 -6.84
N GLU A 111 -3.84 2.88 -6.06
CA GLU A 111 -5.29 3.09 -6.18
C GLU A 111 -5.65 3.70 -7.54
N GLY A 112 -6.74 3.21 -8.15
CA GLY A 112 -7.21 3.70 -9.45
C GLY A 112 -6.44 3.16 -10.65
N TYR A 113 -5.47 2.27 -10.45
CA TYR A 113 -4.77 1.56 -11.52
C TYR A 113 -5.15 0.08 -11.54
N LYS A 114 -5.14 -0.52 -12.72
CA LYS A 114 -5.24 -1.96 -12.93
C LYS A 114 -4.03 -2.45 -13.71
N ARG A 115 -3.65 -3.70 -13.49
CA ARG A 115 -2.55 -4.35 -14.20
C ARG A 115 -3.11 -5.14 -15.39
N GLU A 116 -2.58 -4.91 -16.58
CA GLU A 116 -2.86 -5.67 -17.80
C GLU A 116 -1.54 -6.26 -18.32
N GLY A 117 -1.20 -7.45 -17.81
CA GLY A 117 0.08 -8.10 -18.10
C GLY A 117 1.27 -7.25 -17.61
N ASP A 118 2.05 -6.73 -18.56
CA ASP A 118 3.21 -5.87 -18.31
C ASP A 118 2.93 -4.37 -18.42
N ALA A 119 1.67 -4.00 -18.67
CA ALA A 119 1.21 -2.62 -18.66
C ALA A 119 0.36 -2.33 -17.40
N ILE A 120 0.41 -1.07 -16.98
CA ILE A 120 -0.40 -0.50 -15.91
C ILE A 120 -1.31 0.52 -16.57
N VAL A 121 -2.61 0.34 -16.45
CA VAL A 121 -3.61 1.21 -17.06
C VAL A 121 -4.55 1.76 -16.01
N LEU A 122 -5.22 2.87 -16.32
CA LEU A 122 -6.19 3.45 -15.41
C LEU A 122 -7.40 2.50 -15.28
N ASN A 123 -7.90 2.34 -14.06
CA ASN A 123 -9.10 1.56 -13.80
C ASN A 123 -10.34 2.43 -14.00
N GLU A 124 -10.88 2.41 -15.21
CA GLU A 124 -12.13 3.11 -15.57
C GLU A 124 -13.40 2.30 -15.27
N ASN A 125 -13.24 1.12 -14.65
CA ASN A 125 -14.39 0.27 -14.37
C ASN A 125 -15.29 0.89 -13.30
N VAL A 126 -16.58 0.99 -13.63
CA VAL A 126 -17.63 1.32 -12.65
C VAL A 126 -17.93 0.07 -11.83
N ALA A 127 -18.20 0.25 -10.53
CA ALA A 127 -18.62 -0.85 -9.66
C ALA A 127 -19.74 -1.66 -10.32
N ALA A 128 -19.58 -2.99 -10.39
CA ALA A 128 -20.42 -3.86 -11.21
C ALA A 128 -21.94 -3.74 -10.95
N GLY A 129 -22.35 -3.31 -9.74
CA GLY A 129 -23.75 -3.06 -9.38
C GLY A 129 -24.30 -1.67 -9.75
N LYS A 130 -23.43 -0.70 -10.06
CA LYS A 130 -23.82 0.69 -10.43
C LYS A 130 -23.66 0.95 -11.92
N LYS A 131 -23.70 -0.10 -12.76
CA LYS A 131 -23.64 0.07 -14.21
C LYS A 131 -24.88 0.87 -14.63
N GLN A 132 -24.70 2.15 -14.91
CA GLN A 132 -25.78 3.02 -15.35
C GLN A 132 -26.19 2.57 -16.75
N MET A 133 -27.41 2.12 -16.87
CA MET A 133 -28.03 1.71 -18.13
C MET A 133 -28.78 2.93 -18.67
N PHE A 134 -28.63 3.21 -19.96
CA PHE A 134 -29.36 4.28 -20.62
C PHE A 134 -30.69 3.73 -21.13
N ALA A 135 -31.80 4.37 -20.78
CA ALA A 135 -33.11 4.10 -21.38
C ALA A 135 -33.83 5.39 -21.74
N GLU A 136 -34.66 5.29 -22.77
CA GLU A 136 -35.65 6.31 -23.12
C GLU A 136 -37.02 5.85 -22.59
N CYS A 137 -37.69 6.72 -21.84
CA CYS A 137 -39.01 6.39 -21.29
C CYS A 137 -40.06 6.36 -22.41
N PRO A 138 -40.79 5.24 -22.61
CA PRO A 138 -41.82 5.17 -23.64
C PRO A 138 -43.07 6.02 -23.33
N TYR A 139 -43.23 6.45 -22.08
CA TYR A 139 -44.42 7.21 -21.64
C TYR A 139 -44.20 8.72 -21.63
N CYS A 140 -43.00 9.20 -21.30
CA CYS A 140 -42.71 10.63 -21.22
C CYS A 140 -41.58 11.10 -22.14
N GLY A 141 -40.97 10.19 -22.93
CA GLY A 141 -39.90 10.51 -23.88
C GLY A 141 -38.58 10.97 -23.23
N ALA A 142 -38.48 10.98 -21.91
CA ALA A 142 -37.27 11.41 -21.22
C ALA A 142 -36.16 10.36 -21.35
N LYS A 143 -34.96 10.79 -21.72
CA LYS A 143 -33.74 9.97 -21.67
C LYS A 143 -33.14 10.07 -20.28
N PHE A 144 -32.95 8.93 -19.62
CA PHE A 144 -32.41 8.89 -18.26
C PHE A 144 -31.49 7.68 -18.06
N THR A 145 -30.56 7.83 -17.13
CA THR A 145 -29.74 6.74 -16.63
C THR A 145 -30.39 6.10 -15.42
N TYR A 146 -30.46 4.78 -15.41
CA TYR A 146 -30.96 4.00 -14.29
C TYR A 146 -29.94 2.94 -13.87
N THR A 147 -29.96 2.56 -12.60
CA THR A 147 -29.20 1.41 -12.09
C THR A 147 -30.13 0.23 -11.92
N ALA A 148 -29.60 -1.00 -11.86
CA ALA A 148 -30.41 -2.21 -11.73
C ALA A 148 -31.34 -2.18 -10.49
N ASP A 149 -30.96 -1.42 -9.46
CA ASP A 149 -31.70 -1.25 -8.21
C ASP A 149 -32.85 -0.23 -8.31
N ASP A 150 -32.83 0.67 -9.30
CA ASP A 150 -33.84 1.73 -9.48
C ASP A 150 -34.29 1.85 -10.94
N ALA A 151 -34.96 0.79 -11.43
CA ALA A 151 -35.46 0.71 -12.80
C ALA A 151 -36.80 1.46 -13.01
N ARG A 152 -36.91 2.70 -12.51
CA ARG A 152 -38.07 3.57 -12.71
C ARG A 152 -37.65 4.92 -13.28
N CYS A 153 -38.50 5.48 -14.14
CA CYS A 153 -38.26 6.82 -14.68
C CYS A 153 -38.39 7.87 -13.56
N PRO A 154 -37.40 8.76 -13.37
CA PRO A 154 -37.44 9.78 -12.30
C PRO A 154 -38.54 10.82 -12.51
N TYR A 155 -39.02 10.98 -13.74
CA TYR A 155 -40.03 11.99 -14.10
C TYR A 155 -41.46 11.47 -13.96
N CYS A 156 -41.76 10.28 -14.51
CA CYS A 156 -43.12 9.73 -14.53
C CYS A 156 -43.30 8.47 -13.68
N ARG A 157 -42.24 7.99 -13.02
CA ARG A 157 -42.21 6.76 -12.18
C ARG A 157 -42.64 5.48 -12.89
N SER A 158 -42.78 5.50 -14.21
CA SER A 158 -43.07 4.32 -15.01
C SER A 158 -41.89 3.33 -14.92
N PRO A 159 -42.16 2.01 -14.88
CA PRO A 159 -41.12 1.01 -14.93
C PRO A 159 -40.42 1.04 -16.29
N VAL A 160 -39.09 0.89 -16.30
CA VAL A 160 -38.32 0.75 -17.53
C VAL A 160 -38.74 -0.55 -18.22
N LYS A 161 -39.27 -0.49 -19.45
CA LYS A 161 -39.45 -1.69 -20.29
C LYS A 161 -38.08 -2.10 -20.83
N LYS A 162 -37.69 -3.35 -20.57
CA LYS A 162 -36.52 -4.00 -21.18
C LYS A 162 -36.74 -4.21 -22.67
#